data_AF-A0A0S8DAU6-F1
#
_entry.id   AF-A0A0S8DAU6-F1
#
_cell.length_a   1.000
_cell.length_b   1.000
_cell.length_c   1.000
_cell.angle_alpha   90.00
_cell.angle_beta   90.00
_cell.angle_gamma   90.00
#
_symmetry.space_group_name_H-M   'P 1'
#
loop_
_entity.id
_entity.type
_entity.pdbx_description
1 polymer ?
#
loop_
_entity_poly.entity_id
_entity_poly.type
_entity_poly.pdbx_seq_one_letter_code
_entity_poly.pdbx_strand_id
1 'polypeptide(L)'
;MNDDNFKKLLSSVAFIVEEIKKYKKNPQKEKKEKIESYLSELQHLSKSVGGKILEEYYLLEEKIFRFFEDLKSYDDLQEALVHFNNELLEL
;
A
#
# COMPACT_ATOMS: atom_id res chain seq x y z
N MET A 1 15.37 7.55 -13.78
CA MET A 1 14.26 7.37 -12.82
C MET A 1 14.41 8.39 -11.71
N ASN A 2 13.33 9.01 -11.25
CA ASN A 2 13.37 9.99 -10.16
C ASN A 2 13.59 9.24 -8.85
N ASP A 3 14.83 9.16 -8.36
CA ASP A 3 15.18 8.56 -7.06
C ASP A 3 14.27 9.05 -5.92
N ASP A 4 13.78 10.29 -6.02
CA ASP A 4 12.86 10.88 -5.04
C ASP A 4 11.46 10.24 -5.07
N ASN A 5 10.93 9.88 -6.24
CA ASN A 5 9.63 9.22 -6.34
C ASN A 5 9.71 7.78 -5.83
N PHE A 6 10.83 7.10 -6.10
CA PHE A 6 11.06 5.74 -5.62
C PHE A 6 11.19 5.69 -4.09
N LYS A 7 11.98 6.59 -3.49
CA LYS A 7 12.10 6.72 -2.02
C LYS A 7 10.78 7.09 -1.35
N LYS A 8 9.97 7.95 -1.99
CA LYS A 8 8.61 8.25 -1.51
C LYS A 8 7.72 7.02 -1.56
N LEU A 9 7.75 6.24 -2.64
CA LEU A 9 7.01 4.98 -2.76
C LEU A 9 7.33 4.02 -1.61
N LEU A 10 8.61 3.74 -1.37
CA LEU A 10 9.03 2.87 -0.26
C LEU A 10 8.55 3.38 1.10
N SER A 11 8.64 4.70 1.33
CA SER A 11 8.20 5.34 2.58
C SER A 11 6.68 5.25 2.77
N SER A 12 5.89 5.46 1.71
CA SER A 12 4.42 5.35 1.74
C SER A 12 3.97 3.91 2.00
N VAL A 13 4.63 2.91 1.41
CA VAL A 13 4.34 1.49 1.68
C VAL A 13 4.63 1.15 3.14
N ALA A 14 5.81 1.53 3.65
CA ALA A 14 6.18 1.29 5.05
C ALA A 14 5.17 1.94 6.02
N PHE A 15 4.71 3.15 5.69
CA PHE A 15 3.70 3.85 6.47
C PHE A 15 2.35 3.14 6.45
N ILE A 16 1.86 2.73 5.27
CA ILE A 16 0.61 1.97 5.12
C ILE A 16 0.66 0.68 5.96
N VAL A 17 1.77 -0.06 5.92
CA VAL A 17 1.98 -1.26 6.75
C VAL A 17 1.83 -0.93 8.25
N GLU A 18 2.42 0.16 8.71
CA GLU A 18 2.37 0.56 10.12
C GLU A 18 0.95 0.94 10.55
N GLU A 19 0.24 1.73 9.74
CA GLU A 19 -1.13 2.13 10.08
C GLU A 19 -2.09 0.94 10.04
N ILE A 20 -1.94 0.00 9.09
CA ILE A 20 -2.75 -1.23 9.06
C ILE A 20 -2.50 -2.06 10.33
N LYS A 21 -1.25 -2.17 10.79
CA LYS A 21 -0.93 -2.83 12.07
C LYS A 21 -1.65 -2.17 13.25
N LYS A 22 -1.69 -0.84 13.28
CA LYS A 22 -2.40 -0.06 14.32
C LYS A 22 -3.91 -0.17 14.19
N TYR A 23 -4.45 -0.28 12.98
CA TYR A 23 -5.88 -0.48 12.71
C TYR A 23 -6.33 -1.85 13.21
N LYS A 24 -5.60 -2.92 12.90
CA LYS A 24 -5.90 -4.28 13.40
C LYS A 24 -6.03 -4.36 14.93
N LYS A 25 -5.19 -3.62 15.65
CA LYS A 25 -5.21 -3.58 17.13
C LYS A 25 -6.36 -2.74 17.70
N ASN A 26 -6.81 -1.72 16.96
CA ASN A 26 -7.86 -0.81 17.39
C ASN A 26 -8.50 -0.15 16.16
N PRO A 27 -9.56 -0.77 15.59
CA PRO A 27 -10.21 -0.31 14.38
C PRO A 27 -10.98 0.98 14.67
N GLN A 28 -10.42 2.12 14.21
CA GLN A 28 -10.99 3.45 14.37
C GLN A 28 -11.17 4.08 12.98
N LYS A 29 -12.31 4.74 12.74
CA LYS A 29 -12.68 5.34 11.45
C LYS A 29 -11.62 6.30 10.89
N GLU A 30 -11.08 7.18 11.74
CA GLU A 30 -10.03 8.15 11.37
C GLU A 30 -8.77 7.49 10.77
N LYS A 31 -8.42 6.28 11.24
CA LYS A 31 -7.26 5.54 10.73
C LYS A 31 -7.49 4.96 9.33
N LYS A 32 -8.75 4.61 8.99
CA LYS A 32 -9.11 4.13 7.65
C LYS A 32 -8.94 5.26 6.62
N GLU A 33 -9.52 6.42 6.90
CA GLU A 33 -9.43 7.62 6.04
C GLU A 33 -7.96 8.02 5.79
N LYS A 34 -7.11 7.88 6.81
CA LYS A 34 -5.67 8.11 6.68
C LYS A 34 -5.03 7.14 5.70
N ILE A 35 -5.28 5.83 5.83
CA ILE A 35 -4.73 4.81 4.90
C ILE A 35 -5.21 5.05 3.47
N GLU A 36 -6.46 5.45 3.26
CA GLU A 36 -7.01 5.80 1.93
C GLU A 36 -6.31 7.02 1.30
N SER A 37 -5.94 8.02 2.11
CA SER A 37 -5.16 9.17 1.64
C SER A 37 -3.77 8.76 1.15
N TYR A 38 -3.08 7.87 1.87
CA TYR A 38 -1.78 7.36 1.45
C TYR A 38 -1.87 6.44 0.24
N LEU A 39 -2.95 5.68 0.08
CA LEU A 39 -3.19 4.89 -1.13
C LEU A 39 -3.30 5.77 -2.37
N SER A 40 -4.01 6.90 -2.26
CA SER A 40 -4.11 7.87 -3.37
C SER A 40 -2.73 8.40 -3.76
N GLU A 41 -1.88 8.73 -2.79
CA GLU A 41 -0.49 9.13 -3.06
C GLU A 41 0.32 8.01 -3.72
N LEU A 42 0.19 6.78 -3.21
CA LEU A 42 0.84 5.59 -3.75
C LEU A 42 0.44 5.32 -5.21
N GLN A 43 -0.83 5.55 -5.58
CA GLN A 43 -1.31 5.43 -6.95
C GLN A 43 -0.60 6.43 -7.89
N HIS A 44 -0.52 7.69 -7.47
CA HIS A 44 0.13 8.74 -8.25
C HIS A 44 1.61 8.46 -8.46
N LEU A 45 2.30 8.02 -7.42
CA LEU A 45 3.71 7.65 -7.50
C LEU A 45 3.92 6.41 -8.39
N SER A 46 3.06 5.40 -8.28
CA SER A 46 3.13 4.17 -9.08
C SER A 46 2.98 4.46 -10.58
N LYS A 47 2.05 5.34 -10.95
CA LYS A 47 1.90 5.85 -12.33
C LYS A 47 3.18 6.51 -12.86
N SER A 48 3.94 7.19 -11.98
CA SER A 48 5.17 7.90 -12.36
C SER A 48 6.39 6.98 -12.52
N VAL A 49 6.37 5.78 -11.94
CA VAL A 49 7.48 4.81 -11.97
C VAL A 49 7.36 3.84 -13.14
N GLY A 50 6.15 3.39 -13.50
CA GLY A 50 5.92 2.57 -14.70
C GLY A 50 4.73 1.62 -14.62
N GLY A 51 4.39 0.99 -15.76
CA GLY A 51 3.19 0.17 -15.92
C GLY A 51 3.11 -1.04 -14.98
N LYS A 52 4.21 -1.80 -14.84
CA LYS A 52 4.25 -2.98 -13.95
C LYS A 52 3.94 -2.62 -12.50
N ILE A 53 4.51 -1.54 -11.97
CA ILE A 53 4.24 -1.08 -10.59
C ILE A 53 2.81 -0.57 -10.43
N LEU A 54 2.24 0.03 -11.47
CA LEU A 54 0.84 0.43 -11.45
C LEU A 54 -0.10 -0.78 -11.39
N GLU A 55 0.21 -1.86 -12.09
CA GLU A 55 -0.54 -3.12 -12.00
C GLU A 55 -0.45 -3.72 -10.59
N GLU A 56 0.76 -3.79 -10.03
CA GLU A 56 1.00 -4.25 -8.66
C GLU A 56 0.28 -3.36 -7.62
N TYR A 57 0.19 -2.06 -7.88
CA TYR A 57 -0.56 -1.13 -7.03
C TYR A 57 -2.04 -1.51 -6.98
N TYR A 58 -2.68 -1.79 -8.11
CA TYR A 58 -4.10 -2.13 -8.14
C TYR A 58 -4.39 -3.44 -7.40
N LEU A 59 -3.50 -4.42 -7.52
CA LEU A 59 -3.58 -5.68 -6.74
C LEU A 59 -3.47 -5.41 -5.22
N LEU A 60 -2.58 -4.51 -4.81
CA LEU A 60 -2.43 -4.10 -3.43
C LEU A 60 -3.66 -3.33 -2.91
N GLU A 61 -4.17 -2.39 -3.69
CA GLU A 61 -5.36 -1.59 -3.38
C GLU A 61 -6.58 -2.47 -3.13
N GLU A 62 -6.83 -3.45 -4.01
CA GLU A 62 -7.94 -4.41 -3.85
C GLU A 62 -7.83 -5.18 -2.52
N LYS A 63 -6.63 -5.63 -2.16
CA LYS A 63 -6.43 -6.37 -0.90
C LYS A 63 -6.60 -5.48 0.33
N ILE A 64 -6.18 -4.21 0.28
CA ILE A 64 -6.40 -3.26 1.38
C ILE A 64 -7.90 -2.97 1.53
N PHE A 65 -8.62 -2.78 0.44
CA PHE A 65 -10.06 -2.55 0.47
C PHE A 65 -10.80 -3.74 1.11
N ARG A 66 -10.50 -4.97 0.66
CA ARG A 66 -11.08 -6.20 1.22
C ARG A 66 -10.74 -6.41 2.70
N PHE A 67 -9.57 -5.99 3.14
CA PHE A 67 -9.19 -6.01 4.57
C PHE A 67 -10.09 -5.07 5.39
N PHE A 68 -10.40 -3.86 4.90
CA PHE A 68 -11.28 -2.94 5.61
C PHE A 68 -12.75 -3.34 5.59
N GLU A 69 -13.18 -4.14 4.63
CA GLU A 69 -14.52 -4.71 4.58
C GLU A 69 -14.66 -5.99 5.43
N ASP A 70 -13.62 -6.35 6.21
CA ASP A 70 -13.56 -7.58 7.01
C ASP A 70 -13.72 -8.88 6.18
N LEU A 71 -13.45 -8.81 4.87
CA LEU A 71 -13.64 -9.92 3.94
C LEU A 71 -12.41 -10.84 3.82
N LYS A 72 -11.23 -10.42 4.32
CA LYS A 72 -9.94 -11.09 4.10
C LYS A 72 -8.97 -10.96 5.28
N SER A 73 -8.05 -11.93 5.42
CA SER A 73 -7.07 -12.01 6.52
C SER A 73 -6.01 -10.90 6.43
N TYR A 74 -5.49 -10.47 7.59
CA TYR A 74 -4.34 -9.56 7.67
C TYR A 74 -3.07 -10.14 7.02
N ASP A 75 -2.92 -11.46 7.02
CA ASP A 75 -1.74 -12.13 6.49
C ASP A 75 -1.71 -12.02 4.95
N ASP A 76 -2.87 -12.16 4.28
CA ASP A 76 -3.02 -11.95 2.83
C ASP A 76 -2.62 -10.52 2.40
N LEU A 77 -2.92 -9.54 3.25
CA LEU A 77 -2.56 -8.14 3.05
C LEU A 77 -1.07 -7.90 3.30
N GLN A 78 -0.51 -8.53 4.33
CA GLN A 78 0.93 -8.44 4.60
C GLN A 78 1.74 -9.03 3.45
N GLU A 79 1.34 -10.17 2.89
CA GLU A 79 1.97 -10.78 1.70
C GLU A 79 1.93 -9.84 0.49
N ALA A 80 0.81 -9.14 0.28
CA ALA A 80 0.67 -8.18 -0.81
C ALA A 80 1.62 -6.99 -0.68
N LEU A 81 1.73 -6.45 0.54
CA LEU A 81 2.61 -5.33 0.84
C LEU A 81 4.08 -5.73 0.64
N VAL A 82 4.45 -6.95 1.06
CA VAL A 82 5.81 -7.49 0.83
C VAL A 82 6.08 -7.71 -0.65
N HIS A 83 5.12 -8.30 -1.39
CA HIS A 83 5.25 -8.52 -2.82
C HIS A 83 5.45 -7.19 -3.56
N PHE A 84 4.55 -6.22 -3.35
CA PHE A 84 4.66 -4.88 -3.94
C PHE A 84 6.01 -4.22 -3.63
N ASN A 85 6.51 -4.36 -2.41
CA ASN A 85 7.83 -3.82 -2.02
C ASN A 85 8.99 -4.52 -2.74
N ASN A 86 8.92 -5.83 -2.96
CA ASN A 86 9.95 -6.56 -3.72
C ASN A 86 9.91 -6.17 -5.20
N GLU A 87 8.71 -6.06 -5.79
CA GLU A 87 8.54 -5.61 -7.18
C GLU A 87 9.07 -4.18 -7.38
N LEU A 88 8.92 -3.31 -6.39
CA LEU A 88 9.59 -2.01 -6.38
C LEU A 88 11.11 -2.15 -6.39
N LEU A 89 11.69 -2.93 -5.47
CA LEU A 89 13.14 -3.10 -5.33
C LEU A 89 13.83 -3.72 -6.56
N GLU A 90 13.08 -4.43 -7.42
CA GLU A 90 13.59 -5.02 -8.66
C GLU A 90 13.70 -4.04 -9.84
N LEU A 91 13.15 -2.82 -9.71
CA LEU A 91 13.27 -1.75 -10.72
C LEU A 91 14.54 -0.90 -10.56
#